data_AF-Q17GB3-F1
#
_entry.id   AF-Q17GB3-F1
#
_cell.length_a   1.000
_cell.length_b   1.000
_cell.length_c   1.000
_cell.angle_alpha   90.00
_cell.angle_beta   90.00
_cell.angle_gamma   90.00
#
_symmetry.space_group_name_H-M   'P 1'
#
loop_
_entity.id
_entity.type
_entity.pdbx_description
1 polymer ?
#
loop_
_entity_poly.entity_id
_entity_poly.type
_entity_poly.pdbx_seq_one_letter_code
_entity_poly.pdbx_strand_id
1 'polypeptide(L)'
;MQIGWIGNGCEMGSAVSITRSASSEVDKVYTSVHITNLDVPRTYILEREEFLNAFSVGHRHPLVHIESESDDDDSSSSSSSTATPTIAYTNYTATSNISSNSNEGKSFHEIKPLIMDCQYEIKANECGFVLKWYFNRKLIYQWIPARNPVGMNQFKSELRTNYSMSDLANYKYRALVIQNPKLNHSGEYMCSVQTYESFDRKAARFQIVVPEKRLLLHYENDAEKENMLLIKCSVFMIYPEPNLVLVVSGDLLLVSSRTVVVSDRHRMYNKTIYGLIDKHLLISPTSIGCVLTVSGSSYVRKRETIYYGKLIRTAISPHLQHYTY
;
A
#
# COMPACT_ATOMS: atom_id res chain seq x y z
N MET A 1 -3.41 27.77 -12.92
CA MET A 1 -4.63 28.58 -12.67
C MET A 1 -4.59 28.99 -11.21
N GLN A 2 -4.22 30.24 -10.95
CA GLN A 2 -3.98 30.79 -9.63
C GLN A 2 -5.33 31.31 -9.11
N ILE A 3 -6.00 30.53 -8.28
CA ILE A 3 -7.30 30.92 -7.72
C ILE A 3 -7.02 31.76 -6.48
N GLY A 4 -7.28 33.06 -6.60
CA GLY A 4 -7.19 34.02 -5.51
C GLY A 4 -8.19 33.73 -4.38
N TRP A 5 -7.77 34.09 -3.19
CA TRP A 5 -8.51 33.91 -1.94
C TRP A 5 -9.52 35.05 -1.79
N ILE A 6 -10.78 34.71 -1.52
CA ILE A 6 -11.77 35.67 -1.05
C ILE A 6 -11.86 35.46 0.47
N GLY A 7 -11.34 36.44 1.21
CA GLY A 7 -11.28 36.43 2.66
C GLY A 7 -12.64 36.70 3.29
N ASN A 8 -12.88 36.06 4.44
CA ASN A 8 -13.84 36.51 5.42
C ASN A 8 -13.18 36.42 6.80
N GLY A 9 -13.12 37.55 7.51
CA GLY A 9 -12.95 37.60 8.96
C GLY A 9 -11.52 37.68 9.49
N CYS A 10 -10.89 38.84 9.34
CA CYS A 10 -9.86 39.31 10.28
C CYS A 10 -10.02 40.86 10.29
N GLU A 11 -11.13 41.38 10.84
CA GLU A 11 -11.32 42.82 11.04
C GLU A 11 -10.40 43.29 12.19
N MET A 12 -9.43 44.16 11.88
CA MET A 12 -8.57 44.79 12.88
C MET A 12 -9.35 45.89 13.62
N GLY A 13 -9.67 45.64 14.89
CA GLY A 13 -10.10 46.68 15.82
C GLY A 13 -8.94 47.58 16.26
N SER A 14 -9.13 48.89 16.01
CA SER A 14 -8.49 50.11 16.51
C SER A 14 -7.16 50.05 17.30
N ALA A 15 -6.21 50.84 16.80
CA ALA A 15 -4.95 51.21 17.46
C ALA A 15 -5.18 51.99 18.77
N VAL A 16 -4.50 51.54 19.84
CA VAL A 16 -4.22 52.34 21.04
C VAL A 16 -2.70 52.41 21.19
N SER A 17 -2.15 53.62 21.08
CA SER A 17 -0.73 53.90 21.27
C SER A 17 -0.36 53.87 22.74
N ILE A 18 0.56 52.99 23.15
CA ILE A 18 1.27 53.09 24.44
C ILE A 18 2.77 52.93 24.20
N THR A 19 3.53 53.91 24.69
CA THR A 19 4.98 54.06 24.57
C THR A 19 5.76 53.08 25.46
N ARG A 20 6.72 52.40 24.82
CA ARG A 20 7.92 51.65 25.27
C ARG A 20 8.31 51.64 26.77
N SER A 21 8.64 50.44 27.25
CA SER A 21 9.87 50.17 28.02
C SER A 21 10.41 48.78 27.65
N ALA A 22 11.74 48.64 27.61
CA ALA A 22 12.46 47.46 27.17
C ALA A 22 12.66 46.46 28.32
N SER A 23 12.30 45.19 28.11
CA SER A 23 12.77 44.06 28.89
C SER A 23 12.88 42.82 28.01
N SER A 24 13.96 42.09 28.22
CA SER A 24 14.40 40.88 27.53
C SER A 24 13.45 39.70 27.67
N GLU A 25 12.91 39.23 26.55
CA GLU A 25 12.67 37.81 26.25
C GLU A 25 12.21 37.75 24.79
N VAL A 26 13.02 37.16 23.91
CA VAL A 26 12.56 36.86 22.54
C VAL A 26 11.72 35.60 22.65
N ASP A 27 10.44 35.79 22.99
CA ASP A 27 9.38 34.81 22.83
C ASP A 27 9.42 34.32 21.38
N LYS A 28 9.91 33.09 21.18
CA LYS A 28 9.76 32.40 19.90
C LYS A 28 8.27 32.09 19.71
N VAL A 29 7.64 32.94 18.92
CA VAL A 29 6.34 32.80 18.23
C VAL A 29 5.87 31.34 18.15
N TYR A 30 4.92 30.95 19.00
CA TYR A 30 4.17 29.71 18.83
C TYR A 30 2.95 29.95 17.92
N THR A 31 3.17 30.17 16.62
CA THR A 31 2.18 29.88 15.56
C THR A 31 2.34 28.41 15.23
N SER A 32 1.28 27.60 15.29
CA SER A 32 1.56 26.17 15.09
C SER A 32 0.34 25.33 14.77
N VAL A 33 -0.26 25.47 13.59
CA VAL A 33 -0.98 24.32 13.03
C VAL A 33 -0.17 23.04 13.29
N HIS A 34 -0.78 22.02 13.90
CA HIS A 34 -0.08 20.80 14.27
C HIS A 34 -0.92 19.58 13.93
N ILE A 35 -0.39 18.69 13.09
CA ILE A 35 -1.03 17.41 12.79
C ILE A 35 -0.77 16.48 13.97
N THR A 36 -1.79 16.21 14.77
CA THR A 36 -1.70 15.34 15.95
C THR A 36 -1.62 13.87 15.55
N ASN A 37 -2.39 13.46 14.55
CA ASN A 37 -2.39 12.08 14.06
C ASN A 37 -2.63 12.01 12.54
N LEU A 38 -1.83 11.20 11.86
CA LEU A 38 -2.03 10.85 10.45
C LEU A 38 -2.39 9.37 10.37
N ASP A 39 -3.67 9.08 10.18
CA ASP A 39 -4.17 7.72 10.06
C ASP A 39 -4.19 7.29 8.59
N VAL A 40 -3.09 6.68 8.18
CA VAL A 40 -2.95 6.02 6.88
C VAL A 40 -2.68 4.54 7.18
N PRO A 41 -3.57 3.62 6.78
CA PRO A 41 -3.34 2.21 7.03
C PRO A 41 -2.05 1.77 6.33
N ARG A 42 -1.26 0.91 6.94
CA ARG A 42 -0.06 0.36 6.27
C ARG A 42 -0.44 -0.59 5.13
N THR A 43 -1.61 -1.21 5.20
CA THR A 43 -2.01 -2.28 4.28
C THR A 43 -3.49 -2.26 3.98
N TYR A 44 -3.82 -2.49 2.71
CA TYR A 44 -5.16 -2.80 2.26
C TYR A 44 -5.13 -4.14 1.52
N ILE A 45 -5.97 -5.08 1.96
CA ILE A 45 -6.13 -6.37 1.29
C ILE A 45 -7.14 -6.18 0.18
N LEU A 46 -6.69 -6.31 -1.07
CA LEU A 46 -7.55 -6.31 -2.24
C LEU A 46 -7.86 -7.76 -2.60
N GLU A 47 -9.14 -8.13 -2.51
CA GLU A 47 -9.53 -9.52 -2.74
C GLU A 47 -9.31 -9.91 -4.19
N ARG A 48 -8.95 -11.18 -4.41
CA ARG A 48 -8.57 -11.66 -5.76
C ARG A 48 -9.71 -11.54 -6.77
N GLU A 49 -10.94 -11.76 -6.33
CA GLU A 49 -12.12 -11.65 -7.20
C GLU A 49 -12.35 -10.19 -7.62
N GLU A 50 -12.19 -9.25 -6.71
CA GLU A 50 -12.27 -7.80 -6.98
C GLU A 50 -11.17 -7.38 -7.96
N PHE A 51 -9.95 -7.85 -7.73
CA PHE A 51 -8.82 -7.68 -8.62
C PHE A 51 -9.17 -8.19 -10.03
N LEU A 52 -9.57 -9.47 -10.18
CA LEU A 52 -9.87 -10.08 -11.47
C LEU A 52 -11.02 -9.38 -12.20
N ASN A 53 -12.08 -9.02 -11.48
CA ASN A 53 -13.23 -8.29 -12.04
C ASN A 53 -12.80 -6.93 -12.61
N ALA A 54 -11.89 -6.21 -11.95
CA ALA A 54 -11.36 -4.94 -12.47
C ALA A 54 -10.59 -5.11 -13.80
N PHE A 55 -9.95 -6.26 -14.05
CA PHE A 55 -9.30 -6.55 -15.34
C PHE A 55 -10.28 -6.97 -16.42
N SER A 56 -11.29 -7.76 -16.07
CA SER A 56 -12.31 -8.22 -17.03
C SER A 56 -13.14 -7.07 -17.62
N VAL A 57 -13.26 -5.96 -16.90
CA VAL A 57 -14.01 -4.75 -17.33
C VAL A 57 -13.14 -3.79 -18.19
N GLY A 58 -11.98 -4.23 -18.68
CA GLY A 58 -11.34 -3.61 -19.85
C GLY A 58 -10.48 -2.37 -19.61
N HIS A 59 -10.06 -2.07 -18.38
CA HIS A 59 -9.08 -1.01 -18.16
C HIS A 59 -7.65 -1.57 -18.30
N ARG A 60 -7.11 -1.56 -19.53
CA ARG A 60 -5.67 -1.69 -19.75
C ARG A 60 -4.97 -0.55 -18.99
N HIS A 61 -4.34 -0.86 -17.86
CA HIS A 61 -3.35 0.05 -17.29
C HIS A 61 -2.22 0.25 -18.32
N PRO A 62 -1.76 1.48 -18.56
CA PRO A 62 -0.54 1.69 -19.34
C PRO A 62 0.61 0.94 -18.66
N LEU A 63 1.28 0.10 -19.43
CA LEU A 63 2.58 -0.45 -19.08
C LEU A 63 3.50 0.75 -18.85
N VAL A 64 3.84 1.04 -17.60
CA VAL A 64 4.98 1.90 -17.30
C VAL A 64 6.21 1.04 -17.57
N HIS A 65 6.73 1.13 -18.79
CA HIS A 65 8.09 0.72 -19.10
C HIS A 65 9.02 1.58 -18.25
N ILE A 66 9.76 0.95 -17.34
CA ILE A 66 10.97 1.54 -16.78
C ILE A 66 12.05 1.20 -17.79
N GLU A 67 12.25 2.07 -18.77
CA GLU A 67 13.43 2.03 -19.63
C GLU A 67 14.55 2.80 -18.94
N SER A 68 15.66 2.12 -18.77
CA SER A 68 16.97 2.68 -18.45
C SER A 68 17.44 3.57 -19.59
N GLU A 69 17.90 4.78 -19.25
CA GLU A 69 18.62 5.69 -20.14
C GLU A 69 19.85 5.03 -20.75
N SER A 70 19.99 5.19 -22.07
CA SER A 70 21.27 5.26 -22.76
C SER A 70 21.11 6.21 -23.94
N ASP A 71 21.97 7.22 -23.98
CA ASP A 71 21.97 8.37 -24.88
C ASP A 71 22.37 8.06 -26.34
N ASP A 72 21.91 8.97 -27.22
CA ASP A 72 22.42 9.43 -28.52
C ASP A 72 22.40 8.48 -29.75
N ASP A 73 21.60 8.81 -30.78
CA ASP A 73 22.01 9.74 -31.87
C ASP A 73 20.94 9.93 -32.98
N ASP A 74 21.03 11.08 -33.64
CA ASP A 74 20.16 11.73 -34.64
C ASP A 74 19.69 10.93 -35.89
N SER A 75 18.47 11.21 -36.38
CA SER A 75 18.23 11.87 -37.69
C SER A 75 16.76 11.88 -38.20
N SER A 76 16.34 13.09 -38.57
CA SER A 76 15.27 13.57 -39.48
C SER A 76 14.31 12.61 -40.23
N SER A 77 13.00 12.93 -40.24
CA SER A 77 12.30 13.58 -41.38
C SER A 77 10.76 13.56 -41.31
N SER A 78 10.19 14.70 -41.71
CA SER A 78 8.84 15.06 -42.17
C SER A 78 7.73 14.00 -42.37
N SER A 79 6.50 14.31 -41.94
CA SER A 79 5.46 14.90 -42.82
C SER A 79 4.05 14.91 -42.19
N SER A 80 3.31 15.95 -42.56
CA SER A 80 1.94 16.31 -42.19
C SER A 80 0.86 15.38 -42.74
N SER A 81 -0.28 15.24 -42.05
CA SER A 81 -1.60 15.40 -42.69
C SER A 81 -2.76 15.52 -41.70
N THR A 82 -3.52 16.58 -41.96
CA THR A 82 -4.81 17.02 -41.43
C THR A 82 -5.95 16.02 -41.68
N ALA A 83 -6.87 15.84 -40.73
CA ALA A 83 -8.32 15.73 -41.00
C ALA A 83 -9.15 15.67 -39.71
N THR A 84 -9.92 16.73 -39.46
CA THR A 84 -11.16 16.74 -38.67
C THR A 84 -12.29 16.17 -39.53
N PRO A 85 -13.36 15.59 -38.95
CA PRO A 85 -14.62 16.33 -38.94
C PRO A 85 -15.48 16.12 -37.67
N THR A 86 -16.60 16.84 -37.65
CA THR A 86 -17.36 17.37 -36.52
C THR A 86 -18.69 16.64 -36.28
N ILE A 87 -19.13 16.62 -35.01
CA ILE A 87 -20.52 16.68 -34.45
C ILE A 87 -21.51 15.52 -34.71
N ALA A 88 -22.05 14.97 -33.61
CA ALA A 88 -23.51 14.88 -33.39
C ALA A 88 -23.84 14.77 -31.88
N TYR A 89 -24.70 15.68 -31.42
CA TYR A 89 -25.36 15.67 -30.11
C TYR A 89 -26.51 14.66 -30.09
N THR A 90 -26.76 13.99 -28.97
CA THR A 90 -28.13 13.65 -28.55
C THR A 90 -28.24 13.59 -27.03
N ASN A 91 -29.20 14.36 -26.50
CA ASN A 91 -29.69 14.30 -25.14
C ASN A 91 -30.70 13.16 -25.01
N TYR A 92 -30.63 12.39 -23.93
CA TYR A 92 -31.76 11.60 -23.45
C TYR A 92 -31.92 11.78 -21.94
N THR A 93 -32.94 12.56 -21.57
CA THR A 93 -33.62 12.49 -20.30
C THR A 93 -34.68 11.38 -20.37
N ALA A 94 -34.67 10.43 -19.44
CA ALA A 94 -35.85 9.66 -19.12
C ALA A 94 -35.82 9.14 -17.68
N THR A 95 -36.92 9.45 -17.00
CA THR A 95 -37.35 9.17 -15.64
C THR A 95 -37.55 7.69 -15.33
N SER A 96 -37.54 7.42 -14.02
CA SER A 96 -37.99 6.23 -13.30
C SER A 96 -39.15 5.46 -13.93
N ASN A 97 -39.05 4.12 -13.94
CA ASN A 97 -40.15 3.24 -13.56
C ASN A 97 -39.62 1.88 -13.07
N ILE A 98 -40.19 1.45 -11.94
CA ILE A 98 -40.00 0.16 -11.30
C ILE A 98 -40.77 -0.89 -12.09
N SER A 99 -40.10 -1.97 -12.46
CA SER A 99 -40.76 -3.25 -12.76
C SER A 99 -39.90 -4.37 -12.20
N SER A 100 -40.42 -4.99 -11.14
CA SER A 100 -39.96 -6.21 -10.53
C SER A 100 -39.79 -7.33 -11.55
N ASN A 101 -38.58 -7.87 -11.67
CA ASN A 101 -38.37 -9.22 -12.17
C ASN A 101 -37.18 -9.87 -11.47
N SER A 102 -37.39 -11.12 -11.10
CA SER A 102 -36.54 -12.03 -10.34
C SER A 102 -35.06 -11.98 -10.74
N ASN A 103 -34.20 -11.52 -9.83
CA ASN A 103 -32.76 -11.72 -9.93
C ASN A 103 -32.29 -12.68 -8.85
N GLU A 104 -31.82 -13.85 -9.28
CA GLU A 104 -30.83 -14.63 -8.55
C GLU A 104 -29.75 -13.67 -8.03
N GLY A 105 -29.57 -13.67 -6.72
CA GLY A 105 -28.65 -12.78 -6.02
C GLY A 105 -27.21 -13.06 -6.41
N LYS A 106 -26.72 -12.39 -7.46
CA LYS A 106 -25.32 -12.01 -7.54
C LYS A 106 -25.06 -11.07 -6.37
N SER A 107 -24.52 -11.61 -5.29
CA SER A 107 -23.92 -10.83 -4.21
C SER A 107 -22.88 -9.91 -4.84
N PHE A 108 -23.24 -8.64 -5.05
CA PHE A 108 -22.27 -7.61 -5.38
C PHE A 108 -21.38 -7.48 -4.15
N HIS A 109 -20.19 -8.08 -4.18
CA HIS A 109 -19.22 -7.88 -3.12
C HIS A 109 -18.85 -6.39 -3.13
N GLU A 110 -19.29 -5.68 -2.09
CA GLU A 110 -19.05 -4.25 -1.97
C GLU A 110 -17.56 -4.04 -1.63
N ILE A 111 -16.79 -3.49 -2.57
CA ILE A 111 -15.39 -3.14 -2.34
C ILE A 111 -15.36 -2.08 -1.23
N LYS A 112 -14.63 -2.38 -0.15
CA LYS A 112 -14.52 -1.46 0.99
C LYS A 112 -13.73 -0.20 0.58
N PRO A 113 -14.24 1.02 0.83
CA PRO A 113 -13.47 2.23 0.53
C PRO A 113 -12.23 2.33 1.43
N LEU A 114 -11.15 2.88 0.88
CA LEU A 114 -9.97 3.26 1.63
C LEU A 114 -10.17 4.67 2.21
N ILE A 115 -10.18 4.77 3.54
CA ILE A 115 -10.34 6.03 4.27
C ILE A 115 -9.01 6.32 4.98
N MET A 116 -8.51 7.54 4.81
CA MET A 116 -7.33 8.05 5.50
C MET A 116 -7.71 9.34 6.22
N ASP A 117 -7.42 9.44 7.52
CA ASP A 117 -7.75 10.60 8.34
C ASP A 117 -6.50 11.44 8.63
N CYS A 118 -6.67 12.75 8.71
CA CYS A 118 -5.62 13.69 9.09
C CYS A 118 -6.18 14.58 10.20
N GLN A 119 -5.77 14.29 11.43
CA GLN A 119 -6.18 14.99 12.63
C GLN A 119 -5.14 16.05 12.96
N TYR A 120 -5.60 17.24 13.31
CA TYR A 120 -4.76 18.38 13.61
C TYR A 120 -5.43 19.27 14.64
N GLU A 121 -4.65 20.17 15.19
CA GLU A 121 -5.08 21.27 16.03
C GLU A 121 -4.65 22.59 15.40
N ILE A 122 -5.52 23.59 15.50
CA ILE A 122 -5.30 24.95 14.99
C ILE A 122 -5.56 25.90 16.15
N LYS A 123 -4.64 26.82 16.38
CA LYS A 123 -4.82 27.85 17.40
C LYS A 123 -5.87 28.88 16.97
N ALA A 124 -6.57 29.46 17.95
CA ALA A 124 -7.69 30.36 17.70
C ALA A 124 -7.34 31.64 16.95
N ASN A 125 -6.07 32.07 16.96
CA ASN A 125 -5.59 33.28 16.29
C ASN A 125 -5.12 33.06 14.84
N GLU A 126 -5.17 31.82 14.32
CA GLU A 126 -4.79 31.51 12.95
C GLU A 126 -5.94 31.88 11.99
N CYS A 127 -5.64 32.64 10.94
CA CYS A 127 -6.61 33.07 9.93
C CYS A 127 -6.37 32.27 8.63
N GLY A 128 -7.44 32.02 7.87
CA GLY A 128 -7.39 31.21 6.65
C GLY A 128 -7.17 29.71 6.93
N PHE A 129 -7.65 28.85 6.03
CA PHE A 129 -7.45 27.41 6.18
C PHE A 129 -7.47 26.69 4.84
N VAL A 130 -6.50 25.79 4.65
CA VAL A 130 -6.47 24.82 3.55
C VAL A 130 -5.91 23.51 4.03
N LEU A 131 -6.59 22.44 3.65
CA LEU A 131 -6.10 21.08 3.76
C LEU A 131 -5.78 20.52 2.38
N LYS A 132 -4.65 19.84 2.25
CA LYS A 132 -4.20 19.21 1.00
C LYS A 132 -3.76 17.78 1.29
N TRP A 133 -4.13 16.86 0.40
CA TRP A 133 -3.49 15.55 0.34
C TRP A 133 -2.66 15.40 -0.93
N TYR A 134 -1.49 14.81 -0.78
CA TYR A 134 -0.58 14.49 -1.85
C TYR A 134 -0.39 12.98 -1.92
N PHE A 135 -0.31 12.45 -3.14
CA PHE A 135 0.11 11.08 -3.42
C PHE A 135 1.40 11.12 -4.23
N ASN A 136 2.47 10.51 -3.73
CA ASN A 136 3.80 10.52 -4.33
C ASN A 136 4.20 11.95 -4.79
N ARG A 137 4.07 12.91 -3.86
CA ARG A 137 4.34 14.35 -4.05
C ARG A 137 3.41 15.10 -5.03
N LYS A 138 2.42 14.45 -5.64
CA LYS A 138 1.42 15.11 -6.50
C LYS A 138 0.16 15.44 -5.70
N LEU A 139 -0.34 16.67 -5.79
CA LEU A 139 -1.56 17.12 -5.10
C LEU A 139 -2.79 16.38 -5.66
N ILE A 140 -3.51 15.62 -4.85
CA ILE A 140 -4.67 14.82 -5.31
C ILE A 140 -6.00 15.29 -4.73
N TYR A 141 -5.95 16.06 -3.65
CA TYR A 141 -7.13 16.56 -2.97
C TYR A 141 -6.82 17.90 -2.31
N GLN A 142 -7.75 18.85 -2.39
CA GLN A 142 -7.67 20.11 -1.68
C GLN A 142 -9.03 20.47 -1.11
N TRP A 143 -9.04 20.98 0.11
CA TRP A 143 -10.23 21.51 0.75
C TRP A 143 -9.95 22.88 1.37
N ILE A 144 -10.88 23.81 1.13
CA ILE A 144 -10.95 25.15 1.70
C ILE A 144 -12.37 25.29 2.29
N PRO A 145 -12.55 25.83 3.52
CA PRO A 145 -13.86 26.00 4.11
C PRO A 145 -14.74 26.89 3.23
N ALA A 146 -16.07 26.76 3.36
CA ALA A 146 -17.10 27.30 2.48
C ALA A 146 -17.28 26.61 1.12
N ARG A 147 -16.41 25.66 0.73
CA ARG A 147 -16.58 24.86 -0.50
C ARG A 147 -16.44 23.37 -0.24
N ASN A 148 -17.03 22.57 -1.12
CA ASN A 148 -16.74 21.14 -1.15
C ASN A 148 -15.28 20.90 -1.59
N PRO A 149 -14.65 19.82 -1.10
CA PRO A 149 -13.32 19.45 -1.54
C PRO A 149 -13.24 19.16 -3.03
N VAL A 150 -12.05 19.41 -3.59
CA VAL A 150 -11.75 19.19 -5.01
C VAL A 150 -10.73 18.07 -5.14
N GLY A 151 -11.11 17.00 -5.85
CA GLY A 151 -10.21 15.96 -6.30
C GLY A 151 -9.46 16.36 -7.57
N MET A 152 -8.20 15.96 -7.70
CA MET A 152 -7.31 16.35 -8.80
C MET A 152 -6.49 15.16 -9.30
N ASN A 153 -5.83 15.35 -10.44
CA ASN A 153 -4.95 14.36 -11.08
C ASN A 153 -5.68 13.02 -11.33
N GLN A 154 -4.91 11.93 -11.35
CA GLN A 154 -5.41 10.56 -11.57
C GLN A 154 -6.50 10.11 -10.57
N PHE A 155 -6.69 10.82 -9.46
CA PHE A 155 -7.67 10.48 -8.43
C PHE A 155 -9.02 11.21 -8.59
N LYS A 156 -9.16 12.12 -9.57
CA LYS A 156 -10.34 13.02 -9.68
C LYS A 156 -11.69 12.29 -9.63
N SER A 157 -11.82 11.13 -10.29
CA SER A 157 -13.05 10.32 -10.33
C SER A 157 -13.09 9.20 -9.29
N GLU A 158 -12.02 9.02 -8.52
CA GLU A 158 -11.87 7.90 -7.57
C GLU A 158 -12.10 8.35 -6.12
N LEU A 159 -12.12 9.65 -5.87
CA LEU A 159 -12.31 10.23 -4.54
C LEU A 159 -13.79 10.50 -4.23
N ARG A 160 -14.18 10.21 -2.99
CA ARG A 160 -15.47 10.65 -2.42
C ARG A 160 -15.26 11.95 -1.65
N THR A 161 -15.61 13.08 -2.25
CA THR A 161 -15.38 14.42 -1.68
C THR A 161 -16.47 14.92 -0.73
N ASN A 162 -17.61 14.22 -0.63
CA ASN A 162 -18.72 14.59 0.27
C ASN A 162 -18.70 13.84 1.62
N TYR A 163 -17.58 13.21 1.98
CA TYR A 163 -17.45 12.44 3.22
C TYR A 163 -17.06 13.31 4.42
N SER A 164 -17.97 13.46 5.38
CA SER A 164 -17.77 14.25 6.60
C SER A 164 -17.13 13.41 7.72
N MET A 165 -15.99 13.87 8.26
CA MET A 165 -15.37 13.30 9.48
C MET A 165 -15.82 14.00 10.76
N SER A 166 -16.38 15.21 10.64
CA SER A 166 -16.78 16.04 11.77
C SER A 166 -17.76 17.11 11.29
N ASP A 167 -18.62 17.61 12.16
CA ASP A 167 -19.45 18.76 11.84
C ASP A 167 -18.80 20.10 12.26
N LEU A 168 -17.62 20.05 12.88
CA LEU A 168 -16.88 21.23 13.30
C LEU A 168 -16.24 21.95 12.10
N ALA A 169 -16.28 23.29 12.16
CA ALA A 169 -15.59 24.15 11.21
C ALA A 169 -14.10 23.78 11.12
N ASN A 170 -13.52 23.85 9.93
CA ASN A 170 -12.14 23.44 9.64
C ASN A 170 -11.81 21.96 9.86
N TYR A 171 -12.71 21.10 10.36
CA TYR A 171 -12.44 19.66 10.56
C TYR A 171 -13.29 18.74 9.69
N LYS A 172 -14.31 19.28 9.00
CA LYS A 172 -15.32 18.52 8.28
C LYS A 172 -14.80 17.55 7.22
N TYR A 173 -14.00 18.03 6.28
CA TYR A 173 -13.54 17.24 5.14
C TYR A 173 -12.03 16.96 5.19
N ARG A 174 -11.55 16.57 6.38
CA ARG A 174 -10.12 16.30 6.61
C ARG A 174 -9.65 14.94 6.11
N ALA A 175 -10.56 13.98 5.94
CA ALA A 175 -10.24 12.66 5.43
C ALA A 175 -10.15 12.62 3.91
N LEU A 176 -9.25 11.76 3.41
CA LEU A 176 -9.18 11.35 2.01
C LEU A 176 -9.88 9.99 1.87
N VAL A 177 -10.88 9.92 0.99
CA VAL A 177 -11.63 8.68 0.76
C VAL A 177 -11.52 8.25 -0.69
N ILE A 178 -10.87 7.11 -0.93
CA ILE A 178 -10.78 6.45 -2.23
C ILE A 178 -11.84 5.35 -2.27
N GLN A 179 -12.80 5.46 -3.20
CA GLN A 179 -13.98 4.60 -3.24
C GLN A 179 -13.65 3.16 -3.63
N ASN A 180 -12.80 3.01 -4.65
CA ASN A 180 -12.44 1.72 -5.22
C ASN A 180 -10.91 1.60 -5.24
N PRO A 181 -10.28 1.09 -4.16
CA PRO A 181 -8.84 0.92 -4.11
C PRO A 181 -8.32 -0.01 -5.22
N LYS A 182 -7.22 0.40 -5.89
CA LYS A 182 -6.61 -0.32 -7.02
C LYS A 182 -5.11 -0.41 -6.84
N LEU A 183 -4.45 -1.37 -7.48
CA LEU A 183 -3.01 -1.61 -7.30
C LEU A 183 -2.13 -0.34 -7.36
N ASN A 184 -2.47 0.60 -8.26
CA ASN A 184 -1.74 1.85 -8.48
C ASN A 184 -1.96 2.92 -7.38
N HIS A 185 -2.73 2.62 -6.33
CA HIS A 185 -2.87 3.47 -5.13
C HIS A 185 -1.82 3.18 -4.06
N SER A 186 -0.97 2.15 -4.23
CA SER A 186 0.17 1.95 -3.33
C SER A 186 1.17 3.10 -3.47
N GLY A 187 1.64 3.67 -2.36
CA GLY A 187 2.57 4.79 -2.38
C GLY A 187 2.63 5.59 -1.10
N GLU A 188 3.24 6.77 -1.18
CA GLU A 188 3.33 7.71 -0.06
C GLU A 188 2.17 8.72 -0.12
N TYR A 189 1.42 8.80 0.98
CA TYR A 189 0.37 9.79 1.18
C TYR A 189 0.85 10.82 2.19
N MET A 190 0.70 12.09 1.85
CA MET A 190 1.05 13.21 2.72
C MET A 190 -0.15 14.12 2.90
N CYS A 191 -0.51 14.37 4.15
CA CYS A 191 -1.43 15.44 4.52
C CYS A 191 -0.64 16.72 4.79
N SER A 192 -1.14 17.86 4.30
CA SER A 192 -0.64 19.18 4.64
C SER A 192 -1.80 20.05 5.09
N VAL A 193 -1.62 20.72 6.22
CA VAL A 193 -2.57 21.64 6.82
C VAL A 193 -1.89 23.00 6.87
N GLN A 194 -2.55 24.03 6.33
CA GLN A 194 -1.97 25.35 6.14
C GLN A 194 -2.99 26.44 6.49
N THR A 195 -2.54 27.43 7.24
CA THR A 195 -3.22 28.71 7.52
C THR A 195 -2.41 29.84 6.86
N TYR A 196 -2.73 31.11 7.14
CA TYR A 196 -1.89 32.22 6.70
C TYR A 196 -0.58 32.30 7.49
N GLU A 197 -0.60 31.92 8.76
CA GLU A 197 0.52 32.12 9.68
C GLU A 197 1.44 30.90 9.78
N SER A 198 0.93 29.68 9.61
CA SER A 198 1.71 28.46 9.79
C SER A 198 1.23 27.28 8.91
N PHE A 199 2.04 26.22 8.88
CA PHE A 199 1.66 24.97 8.22
C PHE A 199 2.34 23.78 8.89
N ASP A 200 1.72 22.62 8.76
CA ASP A 200 2.33 21.33 9.13
C ASP A 200 2.03 20.28 8.05
N ARG A 201 2.90 19.29 7.95
CA ARG A 201 2.77 18.17 7.01
C ARG A 201 3.29 16.89 7.62
N LYS A 202 2.55 15.80 7.41
CA LYS A 202 2.97 14.44 7.78
C LYS A 202 2.73 13.52 6.60
N ALA A 203 3.62 12.53 6.44
CA ALA A 203 3.56 11.54 5.39
C ALA A 203 3.62 10.13 5.96
N ALA A 204 2.93 9.20 5.29
CA ALA A 204 2.93 7.79 5.61
C ALA A 204 2.84 6.96 4.32
N ARG A 205 3.43 5.77 4.33
CA ARG A 205 3.36 4.83 3.21
C ARG A 205 2.20 3.86 3.38
N PHE A 206 1.55 3.57 2.25
CA PHE A 206 0.43 2.68 2.11
C PHE A 206 0.72 1.62 1.03
N GLN A 207 0.35 0.36 1.29
CA GLN A 207 0.58 -0.75 0.37
C GLN A 207 -0.71 -1.56 0.14
N ILE A 208 -1.08 -1.75 -1.12
CA ILE A 208 -2.10 -2.73 -1.50
C ILE A 208 -1.46 -4.11 -1.63
N VAL A 209 -2.10 -5.10 -1.06
CA VAL A 209 -1.72 -6.50 -1.16
C VAL A 209 -2.87 -7.29 -1.75
N VAL A 210 -2.60 -8.02 -2.83
CA VAL A 210 -3.48 -9.11 -3.25
C VAL A 210 -2.86 -10.38 -2.68
N PRO A 211 -3.52 -11.07 -1.73
CA PRO A 211 -2.99 -12.26 -1.07
C PRO A 211 -2.50 -13.33 -2.05
N GLU A 212 -1.64 -14.23 -1.60
CA GLU A 212 -1.28 -15.41 -2.38
C GLU A 212 -2.48 -16.34 -2.59
N LYS A 213 -2.46 -17.09 -3.69
CA LYS A 213 -3.43 -18.17 -3.92
C LYS A 213 -3.02 -19.41 -3.15
N ARG A 214 -1.72 -19.68 -3.09
CA ARG A 214 -1.11 -20.81 -2.38
C ARG A 214 0.28 -20.42 -1.88
N LEU A 215 0.58 -20.81 -0.65
CA LEU A 215 1.92 -20.84 -0.06
C LEU A 215 2.25 -22.30 0.24
N LEU A 216 3.20 -22.90 -0.48
CA LEU A 216 3.60 -24.30 -0.34
C LEU A 216 4.97 -24.39 0.31
N LEU A 217 5.14 -25.35 1.23
CA LEU A 217 6.41 -25.70 1.86
C LEU A 217 6.58 -27.22 1.77
N HIS A 218 7.73 -27.65 1.25
CA HIS A 218 8.09 -29.05 1.10
C HIS A 218 9.60 -29.22 1.35
N TYR A 219 10.00 -30.41 1.77
CA TYR A 219 11.40 -30.79 1.84
C TYR A 219 11.59 -32.21 1.28
N GLU A 220 12.75 -32.45 0.70
CA GLU A 220 13.18 -33.73 0.15
C GLU A 220 14.69 -33.93 0.33
N ASN A 221 15.18 -35.15 0.12
CA ASN A 221 16.62 -35.38 0.05
C ASN A 221 17.16 -34.71 -1.22
N ASP A 222 18.31 -34.04 -1.13
CA ASP A 222 18.94 -33.49 -2.32
C ASP A 222 19.33 -34.62 -3.30
N ALA A 223 19.09 -34.39 -4.59
CA ALA A 223 19.27 -35.40 -5.62
C ALA A 223 20.76 -35.70 -5.92
N GLU A 224 21.65 -34.74 -5.68
CA GLU A 224 23.09 -34.87 -5.93
C GLU A 224 23.88 -35.18 -4.65
N LYS A 225 23.38 -34.73 -3.49
CA LYS A 225 24.07 -34.81 -2.19
C LYS A 225 23.19 -35.51 -1.16
N GLU A 226 23.42 -36.81 -0.96
CA GLU A 226 22.61 -37.62 -0.04
C GLU A 226 22.56 -37.11 1.41
N ASN A 227 23.59 -36.42 1.90
CA ASN A 227 23.62 -35.85 3.25
C ASN A 227 22.92 -34.48 3.37
N MET A 228 22.42 -33.92 2.26
CA MET A 228 21.74 -32.63 2.24
C MET A 228 20.22 -32.82 2.17
N LEU A 229 19.51 -31.93 2.83
CA LEU A 229 18.06 -31.78 2.74
C LEU A 229 17.75 -30.52 1.90
N LEU A 230 17.01 -30.70 0.81
CA LEU A 230 16.50 -29.62 -0.01
C LEU A 230 15.13 -29.19 0.52
N ILE A 231 15.02 -27.92 0.91
CA ILE A 231 13.79 -27.29 1.38
C ILE A 231 13.33 -26.34 0.27
N LYS A 232 12.06 -26.45 -0.12
CA LYS A 232 11.43 -25.65 -1.15
C LYS A 232 10.22 -24.91 -0.57
N CYS A 233 10.24 -23.58 -0.67
CA CYS A 233 9.07 -22.75 -0.38
C CYS A 233 8.62 -21.98 -1.61
N SER A 234 7.37 -22.17 -2.01
CA SER A 234 6.79 -21.57 -3.22
C SER A 234 5.51 -20.81 -2.89
N VAL A 235 5.44 -19.54 -3.29
CA VAL A 235 4.23 -18.73 -3.26
C VAL A 235 3.74 -18.48 -4.67
N PHE A 236 2.41 -18.49 -4.85
CA PHE A 236 1.77 -18.32 -6.15
C PHE A 236 0.72 -17.21 -6.14
N MET A 237 0.71 -16.41 -7.21
CA MET A 237 -0.28 -15.37 -7.49
C MET A 237 -0.50 -14.40 -6.33
N ILE A 238 0.57 -13.73 -5.90
CA ILE A 238 0.54 -12.65 -4.91
C ILE A 238 0.96 -11.31 -5.54
N TYR A 239 0.44 -10.19 -5.05
CA TYR A 239 0.92 -8.85 -5.40
C TYR A 239 1.16 -8.03 -4.14
N PRO A 240 2.23 -7.21 -4.08
CA PRO A 240 3.35 -7.08 -5.01
C PRO A 240 4.33 -8.27 -4.87
N GLU A 241 5.58 -8.12 -5.34
CA GLU A 241 6.60 -9.15 -5.11
C GLU A 241 6.79 -9.39 -3.60
N PRO A 242 6.71 -10.65 -3.13
CA PRO A 242 6.87 -10.97 -1.72
C PRO A 242 8.34 -11.20 -1.36
N ASN A 243 8.65 -11.09 -0.08
CA ASN A 243 9.85 -11.65 0.51
C ASN A 243 9.51 -13.02 1.12
N LEU A 244 10.36 -14.00 0.90
CA LEU A 244 10.27 -15.32 1.52
C LEU A 244 11.52 -15.56 2.34
N VAL A 245 11.36 -16.15 3.52
CA VAL A 245 12.46 -16.52 4.41
C VAL A 245 12.23 -17.93 4.94
N LEU A 246 13.25 -18.79 4.84
CA LEU A 246 13.24 -20.11 5.48
C LEU A 246 13.77 -19.99 6.91
N VAL A 247 13.10 -20.67 7.83
CA VAL A 247 13.43 -20.69 9.26
C VAL A 247 13.56 -22.15 9.67
N VAL A 248 14.64 -22.54 10.35
CA VAL A 248 14.84 -23.93 10.81
C VAL A 248 15.25 -23.89 12.27
N SER A 249 14.55 -24.65 13.12
CA SER A 249 14.74 -24.63 14.58
C SER A 249 14.64 -23.23 15.23
N GLY A 250 13.96 -22.29 14.57
CA GLY A 250 13.86 -20.89 15.03
C GLY A 250 14.95 -19.96 14.49
N ASP A 251 16.02 -20.52 13.89
CA ASP A 251 17.11 -19.76 13.29
C ASP A 251 16.85 -19.45 11.82
N LEU A 252 17.23 -18.24 11.39
CA LEU A 252 17.15 -17.83 9.99
C LEU A 252 18.25 -18.53 9.19
N LEU A 253 17.85 -19.34 8.20
CA LEU A 253 18.83 -19.97 7.31
C LEU A 253 19.20 -19.02 6.16
N LEU A 254 20.44 -18.55 6.17
CA LEU A 254 21.09 -17.96 5.00
C LEU A 254 21.72 -19.08 4.18
N VAL A 255 20.90 -19.76 3.40
CA VAL A 255 21.34 -20.88 2.56
C VAL A 255 21.00 -20.57 1.12
N SER A 256 21.99 -20.73 0.22
CA SER A 256 21.97 -20.51 -1.23
C SER A 256 20.55 -20.45 -1.82
N SER A 257 19.94 -19.27 -1.73
CA SER A 257 18.57 -19.07 -2.14
C SER A 257 18.56 -18.77 -3.63
N ARG A 258 18.64 -19.81 -4.46
CA ARG A 258 18.21 -19.64 -5.84
C ARG A 258 16.76 -19.19 -5.78
N THR A 259 16.49 -18.02 -6.35
CA THR A 259 15.17 -17.41 -6.33
C THR A 259 14.65 -17.41 -7.75
N VAL A 260 13.50 -18.03 -7.97
CA VAL A 260 12.79 -17.94 -9.25
C VAL A 260 11.62 -17.01 -9.04
N VAL A 261 11.58 -15.92 -9.80
CA VAL A 261 10.49 -14.94 -9.80
C VAL A 261 9.90 -14.91 -11.20
N VAL A 262 8.59 -15.15 -11.28
CA VAL A 262 7.83 -15.00 -12.53
C VAL A 262 6.63 -14.12 -12.23
N SER A 263 6.46 -13.04 -12.98
CA SER A 263 5.24 -12.25 -12.99
C SER A 263 4.36 -12.66 -14.17
N ASP A 264 3.06 -12.77 -13.95
CA ASP A 264 2.11 -12.94 -15.05
C ASP A 264 1.77 -11.59 -15.71
N ARG A 265 0.94 -11.63 -16.77
CA ARG A 265 0.47 -10.41 -17.47
C ARG A 265 -0.30 -9.43 -16.56
N HIS A 266 -0.75 -9.88 -15.39
CA HIS A 266 -1.48 -9.08 -14.41
C HIS A 266 -0.60 -8.61 -13.25
N ARG A 267 0.74 -8.75 -13.38
CA ARG A 267 1.73 -8.39 -12.34
C ARG A 267 1.62 -9.24 -11.07
N MET A 268 0.99 -10.41 -11.15
CA MET A 268 0.94 -11.35 -10.03
C MET A 268 2.22 -12.17 -9.99
N TYR A 269 2.85 -12.24 -8.82
CA TYR A 269 4.13 -12.90 -8.62
C TYR A 269 3.96 -14.36 -8.19
N ASN A 270 4.76 -15.22 -8.81
CA ASN A 270 5.10 -16.54 -8.31
C ASN A 270 6.57 -16.49 -7.89
N LYS A 271 6.87 -16.82 -6.62
CA LYS A 271 8.23 -16.79 -6.08
C LYS A 271 8.54 -18.12 -5.42
N THR A 272 9.69 -18.70 -5.74
CA THR A 272 10.19 -19.90 -5.05
C THR A 272 11.58 -19.65 -4.55
N ILE A 273 11.82 -19.99 -3.27
CA ILE A 273 13.15 -20.05 -2.67
C ILE A 273 13.49 -21.49 -2.30
N TYR A 274 14.78 -21.80 -2.38
CA TYR A 274 15.34 -23.09 -2.02
C TYR A 274 16.36 -22.92 -0.89
N GLY A 275 16.45 -23.90 -0.01
CA GLY A 275 17.49 -24.01 1.01
C GLY A 275 18.05 -25.43 1.05
N LEU A 276 19.37 -25.56 1.14
CA LEU A 276 20.11 -26.80 1.29
C LEU A 276 20.79 -26.89 2.67
N ILE A 277 20.27 -27.71 3.57
CA ILE A 277 20.84 -27.90 4.91
C ILE A 277 21.48 -29.28 5.05
N ASP A 278 22.63 -29.35 5.70
CA ASP A 278 23.26 -30.62 6.07
C ASP A 278 22.39 -31.32 7.14
N LYS A 279 22.02 -32.57 6.88
CA LYS A 279 21.17 -33.37 7.78
C LYS A 279 21.80 -33.61 9.15
N HIS A 280 23.13 -33.58 9.27
CA HIS A 280 23.82 -33.72 10.55
C HIS A 280 23.58 -32.53 11.49
N LEU A 281 23.18 -31.38 10.95
CA LEU A 281 22.80 -30.19 11.73
C LEU A 281 21.34 -30.23 12.20
N LEU A 282 20.55 -31.20 11.74
CA LEU A 282 19.13 -31.34 12.07
C LEU A 282 18.93 -32.38 13.18
N ILE A 283 18.54 -31.92 14.36
CA ILE A 283 18.19 -32.79 15.50
C ILE A 283 16.71 -33.16 15.41
N SER A 284 16.40 -34.45 15.24
CA SER A 284 15.01 -34.91 15.12
C SER A 284 14.25 -34.82 16.45
N PRO A 285 13.02 -34.26 16.49
CA PRO A 285 12.33 -33.54 15.40
C PRO A 285 12.82 -32.09 15.25
N THR A 286 12.97 -31.62 14.01
CA THR A 286 13.33 -30.22 13.70
C THR A 286 12.17 -29.51 13.02
N SER A 287 11.77 -28.32 13.50
CA SER A 287 10.79 -27.46 12.82
C SER A 287 11.42 -26.75 11.61
N ILE A 288 10.69 -26.75 10.49
CA ILE A 288 11.03 -26.02 9.27
C ILE A 288 9.86 -25.09 8.94
N GLY A 289 10.13 -23.80 8.84
CA GLY A 289 9.16 -22.76 8.52
C GLY A 289 9.51 -22.01 7.25
N CYS A 290 8.48 -21.46 6.61
CA CYS A 290 8.59 -20.44 5.58
C CYS A 290 7.74 -19.23 5.96
N VAL A 291 8.37 -18.07 6.03
CA VAL A 291 7.72 -16.79 6.33
C VAL A 291 7.65 -15.97 5.05
N LEU A 292 6.43 -15.59 4.69
CA LEU A 292 6.13 -14.67 3.60
C LEU A 292 5.82 -13.30 4.19
N THR A 293 6.43 -12.26 3.63
CA THR A 293 6.11 -10.86 3.94
C THR A 293 5.98 -10.03 2.66
N VAL A 294 5.27 -8.90 2.75
CA VAL A 294 5.28 -7.88 1.71
C VAL A 294 5.88 -6.58 2.26
N SER A 295 6.91 -6.07 1.58
CA SER A 295 7.59 -4.82 1.93
C SER A 295 6.62 -3.64 2.00
N GLY A 296 6.77 -2.79 3.01
CA GLY A 296 5.91 -1.62 3.20
C GLY A 296 4.49 -1.92 3.68
N SER A 297 4.19 -3.17 4.04
CA SER A 297 2.90 -3.64 4.54
C SER A 297 3.03 -4.33 5.90
N SER A 298 1.91 -4.63 6.55
CA SER A 298 1.82 -5.54 7.70
C SER A 298 1.43 -6.97 7.30
N TYR A 299 1.43 -7.28 6.00
CA TYR A 299 1.05 -8.60 5.51
C TYR A 299 2.13 -9.64 5.80
N VAL A 300 1.74 -10.67 6.57
CA VAL A 300 2.58 -11.80 6.94
C VAL A 300 1.80 -13.11 6.82
N ARG A 301 2.45 -14.13 6.28
CA ARG A 301 1.96 -15.51 6.23
C ARG A 301 3.08 -16.46 6.63
N LYS A 302 2.71 -17.53 7.33
CA LYS A 302 3.66 -18.56 7.79
C LYS A 302 3.14 -19.93 7.41
N ARG A 303 4.05 -20.81 7.00
CA ARG A 303 3.78 -22.24 6.82
C ARG A 303 4.91 -23.02 7.47
N GLU A 304 4.58 -24.08 8.19
CA GLU A 304 5.53 -24.87 8.96
C GLU A 304 5.34 -26.37 8.68
N THR A 305 6.41 -27.14 8.85
CA THR A 305 6.45 -28.60 8.77
C THR A 305 7.54 -29.13 9.71
N ILE A 306 7.54 -30.44 9.97
CA ILE A 306 8.50 -31.08 10.88
C ILE A 306 9.35 -32.08 10.10
N TYR A 307 10.68 -31.94 10.22
CA TYR A 307 11.62 -32.94 9.76
C TYR A 307 11.85 -34.01 10.83
N TYR A 308 11.72 -35.26 10.43
CA TYR A 308 12.07 -36.43 11.24
C TYR A 308 13.30 -37.10 10.64
N GLY A 309 14.37 -37.18 11.43
CA GLY A 309 15.57 -37.92 11.08
C GLY A 309 15.32 -39.43 11.10
N LYS A 310 16.19 -40.20 10.43
CA LYS A 310 16.16 -41.67 10.56
C LYS A 310 16.45 -42.04 12.01
N LEU A 311 15.59 -42.87 12.61
CA LEU A 311 15.89 -43.51 13.89
C LEU A 311 17.17 -44.33 13.74
N ILE A 312 18.22 -43.98 14.48
CA ILE A 312 19.36 -44.88 14.67
C ILE A 312 18.84 -46.04 15.53
N ARG A 313 18.54 -47.19 14.90
CA ARG A 313 18.36 -48.43 15.64
C ARG A 313 19.73 -48.84 16.16
N THR A 314 20.05 -48.47 17.39
CA THR A 314 21.22 -49.03 18.07
C THR A 314 20.94 -50.51 18.29
N ALA A 315 21.51 -51.37 17.44
CA ALA A 315 21.53 -52.80 17.69
C ALA A 315 22.43 -53.01 18.92
N ILE A 316 21.80 -53.26 20.07
CA ILE A 316 22.52 -53.78 21.24
C ILE A 316 22.98 -55.17 20.85
N SER A 317 24.27 -55.32 20.54
CA SER A 317 24.88 -56.62 20.27
C SER A 317 24.82 -57.47 21.55
N PRO A 318 24.21 -58.67 21.52
CA PRO A 318 24.20 -59.55 22.68
C PRO A 318 25.52 -60.32 22.72
N HIS A 319 26.61 -59.63 23.05
CA HIS A 319 27.86 -60.33 23.31
C HIS A 319 28.55 -59.76 24.54
N LEU A 320 28.02 -60.15 25.70
CA LEU A 320 28.74 -60.29 26.97
C LEU A 320 27.80 -60.89 28.03
N GLN A 321 27.47 -62.17 27.88
CA GLN A 321 27.14 -63.04 29.00
C GLN A 321 27.80 -64.39 28.78
N HIS A 322 29.06 -64.49 29.17
CA HIS A 322 29.64 -65.72 29.70
C HIS A 322 31.00 -65.34 30.26
N TYR A 323 31.11 -65.30 31.59
CA TYR A 323 32.18 -65.93 32.37
C TYR A 323 31.77 -65.84 33.85
N THR A 324 31.17 -66.92 34.34
CA THR A 324 31.18 -67.32 35.75
C THR A 324 31.40 -68.82 35.76
N TYR A 325 32.54 -69.26 36.29
CA TYR A 325 32.71 -70.36 37.24
C TYR A 325 34.06 -70.20 37.91
#